data_AF-A0A2T4VE71-F1
#
_entry.id   AF-A0A2T4VE71-F1
#
_cell.length_a   1.000
_cell.length_b   1.000
_cell.length_c   1.000
_cell.angle_alpha   90.00
_cell.angle_beta   90.00
_cell.angle_gamma   90.00
#
_symmetry.space_group_name_H-M   'P 1'
#
loop_
_entity.id
_entity.type
_entity.pdbx_description
1 polymer ?
#
loop_
_entity_poly.entity_id
_entity_poly.type
_entity_poly.pdbx_seq_one_letter_code
_entity_poly.pdbx_strand_id
1 'polypeptide(L)'
;MEKSGNETWIHLGNGNDRLAGFKLTYSARIPSRDRRPSDYDVSYLEGMLPTGYLEERGPAAVRELMLDMASGLHFASGHAGLSFDSLVGDAFFTARIRTELLRYPGISLNHGSIPDWMGTRVDGVHWLNFLGLPVLQELGGVSTLRSRLHSPETTVQAIDEARALVTLGVWPEAGDLTRSDALPSYREFGHALEPWLDKPFNDPRFRVEGFTQEEAMKWARRFLD
;
A
#
# COMPACT_ATOMS: atom_id res chain seq x y z
N MET A 1 -27.31 -7.29 -13.25
CA MET A 1 -26.28 -8.07 -12.51
C MET A 1 -26.87 -8.37 -11.15
N GLU A 2 -27.51 -9.54 -11.03
CA GLU A 2 -28.21 -9.94 -9.81
C GLU A 2 -27.19 -10.73 -8.97
N LYS A 3 -26.70 -10.12 -7.88
CA LYS A 3 -25.72 -10.75 -6.99
C LYS A 3 -26.39 -11.91 -6.27
N SER A 4 -25.83 -13.11 -6.41
CA SER A 4 -26.20 -14.22 -5.54
C SER A 4 -25.80 -13.84 -4.10
N GLY A 5 -26.69 -14.02 -3.13
CA GLY A 5 -26.60 -13.43 -1.78
C GLY A 5 -25.39 -13.83 -0.90
N ASN A 6 -24.34 -14.41 -1.47
CA ASN A 6 -23.11 -14.86 -0.80
C ASN A 6 -21.82 -14.27 -1.42
N GLU A 7 -21.91 -13.34 -2.39
CA GLU A 7 -20.74 -12.72 -3.01
C GLU A 7 -20.15 -11.61 -2.14
N THR A 8 -18.92 -11.83 -1.66
CA THR A 8 -18.23 -10.94 -0.70
C THR A 8 -17.17 -10.09 -1.36
N TRP A 9 -17.02 -10.25 -2.69
CA TRP A 9 -16.05 -9.56 -3.50
C TRP A 9 -16.63 -9.06 -4.81
N ILE A 10 -16.03 -8.00 -5.35
CA ILE A 10 -16.28 -7.49 -6.70
C ILE A 10 -14.94 -7.47 -7.41
N HIS A 11 -14.86 -8.05 -8.60
CA HIS A 11 -13.69 -7.95 -9.46
C HIS A 11 -14.08 -7.29 -10.78
N LEU A 12 -13.40 -6.18 -11.12
CA LEU A 12 -13.49 -5.54 -12.42
C LEU A 12 -12.12 -5.63 -13.09
N GLY A 13 -12.08 -6.16 -14.31
CA GLY A 13 -10.87 -6.24 -15.11
C GLY A 13 -11.15 -6.18 -16.60
N ASN A 14 -10.17 -5.73 -17.38
CA ASN A 14 -10.33 -5.60 -18.83
C ASN A 14 -10.11 -6.96 -19.55
N GLY A 15 -11.14 -7.81 -19.59
CA GLY A 15 -11.19 -8.98 -20.48
C GLY A 15 -9.99 -9.93 -20.44
N ASN A 16 -9.80 -10.72 -21.49
CA ASN A 16 -8.76 -11.76 -21.57
C ASN A 16 -7.32 -11.23 -21.74
N ASP A 17 -7.13 -9.93 -21.93
CA ASP A 17 -5.79 -9.33 -22.07
C ASP A 17 -5.29 -8.82 -20.71
N ARG A 18 -4.74 -9.77 -19.93
CA ARG A 18 -4.27 -9.53 -18.57
C ARG A 18 -3.01 -8.65 -18.49
N LEU A 19 -2.37 -8.34 -19.62
CA LEU A 19 -1.09 -7.61 -19.67
C LEU A 19 -1.26 -6.08 -19.76
N ALA A 20 -2.41 -5.60 -20.23
CA ALA A 20 -2.70 -4.16 -20.42
C ALA A 20 -3.95 -3.69 -19.65
N GLY A 21 -4.50 -4.55 -18.79
CA GLY A 21 -5.74 -4.29 -18.08
C GLY A 21 -5.55 -3.53 -16.77
N PHE A 22 -6.63 -2.90 -16.32
CA PHE A 22 -6.79 -2.55 -14.91
C PHE A 22 -7.35 -3.75 -14.14
N LYS A 23 -7.09 -3.79 -12.83
CA LYS A 23 -7.73 -4.70 -11.88
C LYS A 23 -8.33 -3.85 -10.76
N LEU A 24 -9.55 -4.17 -10.34
CA LEU A 24 -10.13 -3.64 -9.12
C LEU A 24 -10.77 -4.79 -8.35
N THR A 25 -10.34 -5.01 -7.12
CA THR A 25 -10.89 -6.03 -6.23
C THR A 25 -11.35 -5.35 -4.95
N TYR A 26 -12.63 -5.50 -4.60
CA TYR A 26 -13.12 -5.17 -3.27
C TYR A 26 -13.39 -6.46 -2.52
N SER A 27 -12.96 -6.56 -1.26
CA SER A 27 -13.33 -7.63 -0.33
C SER A 27 -13.94 -7.00 0.91
N ALA A 28 -15.21 -7.31 1.16
CA ALA A 28 -15.89 -6.85 2.36
C ALA A 28 -15.52 -7.74 3.55
N ARG A 29 -15.29 -7.12 4.71
CA ARG A 29 -15.39 -7.82 5.99
C ARG A 29 -16.79 -8.40 6.10
N ILE A 30 -16.90 -9.73 6.05
CA ILE A 30 -18.17 -10.41 6.28
C ILE A 30 -18.39 -10.40 7.80
N PRO A 31 -19.48 -9.84 8.32
CA PRO A 31 -19.91 -10.11 9.68
C PRO A 31 -20.43 -11.55 9.69
N SER A 32 -19.54 -12.55 9.77
CA SER A 32 -20.02 -13.91 10.02
C SER A 32 -20.68 -13.91 11.41
N ARG A 33 -21.91 -14.43 11.49
CA ARG A 33 -22.71 -14.39 12.72
C ARG A 33 -22.07 -15.16 13.88
N ASP A 34 -21.11 -16.03 13.59
CA ASP A 34 -20.58 -17.03 14.52
C ASP A 34 -19.18 -16.69 15.08
N ARG A 35 -18.57 -15.57 14.66
CA ARG A 35 -17.28 -15.12 15.22
C ARG A 35 -17.34 -13.64 15.57
N ARG A 36 -16.83 -13.28 16.76
CA ARG A 36 -16.62 -11.88 17.11
C ARG A 36 -15.58 -11.26 16.15
N PRO A 37 -15.93 -10.15 15.47
CA PRO A 37 -15.00 -9.24 14.83
C PRO A 37 -13.68 -9.12 15.62
N SER A 38 -12.54 -9.49 15.05
CA SER A 38 -11.23 -9.17 15.63
C SER A 38 -10.83 -7.73 15.30
N ASP A 39 -9.96 -7.11 16.09
CA ASP A 39 -9.41 -5.78 15.80
C ASP A 39 -8.57 -5.75 14.52
N TYR A 40 -8.25 -6.94 13.99
CA TYR A 40 -7.46 -7.14 12.78
C TYR A 40 -8.30 -7.29 11.52
N ASP A 41 -9.59 -7.69 11.61
CA ASP A 41 -10.37 -7.92 10.40
C ASP A 41 -10.75 -6.59 9.71
N VAL A 42 -10.49 -6.52 8.39
CA VAL A 42 -10.73 -5.33 7.57
C VAL A 42 -11.58 -5.66 6.34
N SER A 43 -12.20 -4.63 5.77
CA SER A 43 -12.57 -4.63 4.35
C SER A 43 -11.42 -3.99 3.59
N TYR A 44 -11.07 -4.51 2.41
CA TYR A 44 -10.02 -3.90 1.60
C TYR A 44 -10.48 -3.67 0.16
N LEU A 45 -9.91 -2.64 -0.45
CA LEU A 45 -10.03 -2.32 -1.86
C LEU A 45 -8.62 -2.32 -2.45
N GLU A 46 -8.40 -3.15 -3.46
CA GLU A 46 -7.15 -3.24 -4.20
C GLU A 46 -7.42 -2.80 -5.64
N GLY A 47 -6.50 -2.01 -6.21
CA GLY A 47 -6.53 -1.61 -7.60
C GLY A 47 -5.16 -1.77 -8.25
N MET A 48 -5.14 -2.07 -9.55
CA MET A 48 -3.94 -2.06 -10.38
C MET A 48 -4.20 -1.28 -11.65
N LEU A 49 -3.24 -0.44 -12.00
CA LEU A 49 -3.15 0.24 -13.27
C LEU A 49 -1.84 -0.18 -13.96
N PRO A 50 -1.83 -0.39 -15.28
CA PRO A 50 -0.58 -0.65 -15.99
C PRO A 50 0.32 0.58 -15.88
N THR A 51 1.64 0.39 -15.77
CA THR A 51 2.61 1.51 -15.73
C THR A 51 2.51 2.39 -16.96
N GLY A 52 2.12 1.84 -18.11
CA GLY A 52 1.82 2.61 -19.32
C GLY A 52 0.74 3.68 -19.13
N TYR A 53 -0.25 3.46 -18.25
CA TYR A 53 -1.25 4.49 -17.92
C TYR A 53 -0.62 5.65 -17.14
N LEU A 54 0.30 5.35 -16.21
CA LEU A 54 1.06 6.36 -15.48
C LEU A 54 1.97 7.15 -16.42
N GLU A 55 2.63 6.49 -17.37
CA GLU A 55 3.50 7.12 -18.37
C GLU A 55 2.71 8.02 -19.34
N GLU A 56 1.56 7.55 -19.82
CA GLU A 56 0.71 8.27 -20.78
C GLU A 56 -0.01 9.47 -20.14
N ARG A 57 -0.59 9.27 -18.94
CA ARG A 57 -1.43 10.29 -18.28
C ARG A 57 -0.64 11.18 -17.34
N GLY A 58 0.56 10.76 -16.96
CA GLY A 58 1.41 11.43 -15.99
C GLY A 58 0.98 11.20 -14.54
N PRO A 59 1.90 11.43 -13.58
CA PRO A 59 1.67 11.15 -12.16
C PRO A 59 0.59 12.03 -11.55
N ALA A 60 0.43 13.28 -12.02
CA ALA A 60 -0.61 14.17 -11.53
C ALA A 60 -2.01 13.58 -11.81
N ALA A 61 -2.25 13.06 -13.01
CA ALA A 61 -3.54 12.46 -13.35
C ALA A 61 -3.82 11.17 -12.55
N VAL A 62 -2.79 10.35 -12.31
CA VAL A 62 -2.91 9.15 -11.45
C VAL A 62 -3.20 9.55 -10.00
N ARG A 63 -2.49 10.55 -9.48
CA ARG A 63 -2.72 11.07 -8.12
C ARG A 63 -4.14 11.59 -7.95
N GLU A 64 -4.65 12.39 -8.89
CA GLU A 64 -6.01 12.89 -8.84
C GLU A 64 -7.05 11.77 -8.93
N LEU A 65 -6.80 10.73 -9.75
CA LEU A 65 -7.65 9.54 -9.79
C LEU A 65 -7.68 8.82 -8.42
N MET A 66 -6.53 8.63 -7.77
CA MET A 66 -6.47 7.99 -6.45
C MET A 66 -7.16 8.85 -5.39
N LEU A 67 -7.03 10.18 -5.45
CA LEU A 67 -7.69 11.11 -4.55
C LEU A 67 -9.22 11.11 -4.73
N ASP A 68 -9.70 11.09 -5.97
CA ASP A 68 -11.12 10.99 -6.29
C ASP A 68 -11.72 9.69 -5.73
N MET A 69 -11.04 8.56 -5.96
CA MET A 69 -11.44 7.27 -5.37
C MET A 69 -11.45 7.32 -3.84
N ALA A 70 -10.40 7.86 -3.22
CA ALA A 70 -10.30 7.96 -1.77
C ALA A 70 -11.38 8.86 -1.16
N SER A 71 -11.83 9.90 -1.88
CA SER A 71 -12.84 10.84 -1.39
C SER A 71 -14.16 10.13 -1.03
N GLY A 72 -14.56 9.13 -1.81
CA GLY A 72 -15.77 8.34 -1.61
C GLY A 72 -15.64 7.15 -0.65
N LEU A 73 -14.46 6.91 -0.08
CA LEU A 73 -14.19 5.74 0.77
C LEU A 73 -13.95 6.13 2.22
N HIS A 74 -14.55 5.38 3.14
CA HIS A 74 -14.14 5.42 4.55
C HIS A 74 -13.00 4.41 4.73
N PHE A 75 -11.81 4.91 5.08
CA PHE A 75 -10.61 4.09 5.26
C PHE A 75 -9.88 4.44 6.55
N ALA A 76 -9.22 3.45 7.14
CA ALA A 76 -8.25 3.65 8.22
C ALA A 76 -6.87 3.99 7.66
N SER A 77 -6.49 3.33 6.57
CA SER A 77 -5.24 3.51 5.85
C SER A 77 -5.41 3.08 4.39
N GLY A 78 -4.50 3.50 3.52
CA GLY A 78 -4.42 3.09 2.13
C GLY A 78 -3.16 3.63 1.46
N HIS A 79 -2.85 3.15 0.26
CA HIS A 79 -1.65 3.60 -0.45
C HIS A 79 -1.77 3.43 -1.97
N ALA A 80 -0.84 4.06 -2.70
CA ALA A 80 -0.56 3.76 -4.10
C ALA A 80 0.93 3.97 -4.41
N GLY A 81 1.48 3.18 -5.33
CA GLY A 81 2.89 3.23 -5.69
C GLY A 81 3.22 2.22 -6.78
N LEU A 82 4.51 2.03 -7.07
CA LEU A 82 4.95 0.95 -7.94
C LEU A 82 4.74 -0.37 -7.20
N SER A 83 4.08 -1.32 -7.86
CA SER A 83 3.95 -2.67 -7.36
C SER A 83 4.35 -3.68 -8.42
N PHE A 84 4.77 -4.86 -7.95
CA PHE A 84 4.96 -6.02 -8.78
C PHE A 84 3.83 -7.02 -8.51
N ASP A 85 3.14 -7.44 -9.58
CA ASP A 85 2.11 -8.48 -9.54
C ASP A 85 2.40 -9.54 -10.60
N SER A 86 2.23 -10.81 -10.22
CA SER A 86 2.47 -11.96 -11.06
C SER A 86 1.16 -12.42 -11.69
N LEU A 87 1.07 -12.32 -13.02
CA LEU A 87 -0.12 -12.73 -13.80
C LEU A 87 -0.47 -14.21 -13.70
N VAL A 88 0.46 -15.04 -13.23
CA VAL A 88 0.32 -16.51 -13.14
C VAL A 88 0.28 -16.97 -11.68
N GLY A 89 0.08 -16.03 -10.74
CA GLY A 89 0.16 -16.28 -9.32
C GLY A 89 1.57 -16.67 -8.86
N ASP A 90 1.61 -17.28 -7.69
CA ASP A 90 2.79 -17.64 -6.89
C ASP A 90 3.85 -18.49 -7.63
N ALA A 91 3.44 -19.19 -8.70
CA ALA A 91 4.26 -20.16 -9.42
C ALA A 91 5.54 -19.61 -10.08
N PHE A 92 5.73 -18.30 -10.13
CA PHE A 92 6.87 -17.66 -10.80
C PHE A 92 7.68 -16.71 -9.91
N PHE A 93 7.56 -16.78 -8.58
CA PHE A 93 8.44 -16.01 -7.71
C PHE A 93 9.89 -16.54 -7.73
N THR A 94 10.66 -16.10 -8.72
CA THR A 94 12.04 -16.54 -8.92
C THR A 94 13.01 -15.83 -7.98
N ALA A 95 14.17 -16.45 -7.74
CA ALA A 95 15.28 -15.80 -7.04
C ALA A 95 15.67 -14.46 -7.68
N ARG A 96 15.51 -14.31 -9.00
CA ARG A 96 15.76 -13.04 -9.70
C ARG A 96 14.79 -11.95 -9.27
N ILE A 97 13.49 -12.23 -9.22
CA ILE A 97 12.47 -11.25 -8.79
C ILE A 97 12.73 -10.83 -7.34
N ARG A 98 13.06 -11.79 -6.45
CA ARG A 98 13.48 -11.50 -5.08
C ARG A 98 14.66 -10.53 -5.03
N THR A 99 15.72 -10.79 -5.80
CA THR A 99 16.90 -9.93 -5.84
C THR A 99 16.57 -8.51 -6.28
N GLU A 100 15.71 -8.34 -7.30
CA GLU A 100 15.31 -7.00 -7.75
C GLU A 100 14.46 -6.28 -6.70
N LEU A 101 13.54 -6.95 -6.01
CA LEU A 101 12.71 -6.34 -4.96
C LEU A 101 13.52 -5.93 -3.72
N LEU A 102 14.58 -6.69 -3.39
CA LEU A 102 15.52 -6.30 -2.33
C LEU A 102 16.44 -5.15 -2.75
N ARG A 103 16.59 -4.89 -4.05
CA ARG A 103 17.37 -3.78 -4.62
C ARG A 103 16.55 -2.49 -4.74
N TYR A 104 15.27 -2.60 -5.07
CA TYR A 104 14.38 -1.48 -5.37
C TYR A 104 13.29 -1.32 -4.29
N PRO A 105 13.57 -0.58 -3.20
CA PRO A 105 12.70 -0.53 -2.03
C PRO A 105 11.35 0.16 -2.28
N GLY A 106 11.24 0.97 -3.34
CA GLY A 106 10.00 1.64 -3.73
C GLY A 106 9.00 0.75 -4.47
N ILE A 107 9.39 -0.48 -4.84
CA ILE A 107 8.49 -1.46 -5.46
C ILE A 107 7.88 -2.34 -4.37
N SER A 108 6.54 -2.29 -4.27
CA SER A 108 5.78 -3.12 -3.34
C SER A 108 5.39 -4.48 -3.95
N LEU A 109 5.03 -5.42 -3.08
CA LEU A 109 4.41 -6.68 -3.47
C LEU A 109 2.94 -6.64 -3.07
N ASN A 110 2.04 -6.95 -4.00
CA ASN A 110 0.61 -7.02 -3.70
C ASN A 110 0.23 -8.21 -2.77
N HIS A 111 1.19 -9.07 -2.40
CA HIS A 111 0.96 -10.32 -1.67
C HIS A 111 1.89 -10.52 -0.45
N GLY A 112 2.32 -9.44 0.21
CA GLY A 112 3.25 -9.54 1.36
C GLY A 112 2.58 -9.77 2.73
N SER A 113 1.33 -9.34 2.91
CA SER A 113 0.55 -9.57 4.12
C SER A 113 -0.88 -9.86 3.70
N ILE A 114 -1.54 -10.81 4.36
CA ILE A 114 -2.97 -11.03 4.17
C ILE A 114 -3.65 -9.72 4.59
N PRO A 115 -4.24 -8.93 3.67
CA PRO A 115 -4.78 -7.60 4.00
C PRO A 115 -5.80 -7.69 5.13
N ASP A 116 -6.45 -8.85 5.25
CA ASP A 116 -7.50 -9.19 6.22
C ASP A 116 -7.10 -9.09 7.70
N TRP A 117 -5.86 -8.73 8.06
CA TRP A 117 -5.35 -8.78 9.44
C TRP A 117 -4.65 -7.49 9.92
N MET A 118 -4.73 -6.37 9.20
CA MET A 118 -4.00 -5.14 9.58
C MET A 118 -4.78 -4.21 10.52
N GLY A 119 -6.10 -4.40 10.66
CA GLY A 119 -6.94 -3.51 11.46
C GLY A 119 -6.84 -2.05 11.01
N THR A 120 -6.40 -1.16 11.91
CA THR A 120 -6.22 0.27 11.64
C THR A 120 -4.77 0.68 11.37
N ARG A 121 -3.87 -0.28 11.17
CA ARG A 121 -2.44 -0.04 10.92
C ARG A 121 -2.16 0.34 9.47
N VAL A 122 -0.92 0.77 9.20
CA VAL A 122 -0.43 1.12 7.87
C VAL A 122 0.51 0.01 7.37
N ASP A 123 0.30 -0.53 6.18
CA ASP A 123 1.06 -1.68 5.67
C ASP A 123 2.54 -1.38 5.38
N GLY A 124 2.85 -0.12 5.05
CA GLY A 124 4.19 0.32 4.71
C GLY A 124 4.24 1.77 4.26
N VAL A 125 5.34 2.15 3.60
CA VAL A 125 5.52 3.46 2.97
C VAL A 125 5.56 3.30 1.46
N HIS A 126 4.79 4.14 0.78
CA HIS A 126 4.59 4.13 -0.67
C HIS A 126 4.66 5.55 -1.23
N TRP A 127 4.45 5.72 -2.54
CA TRP A 127 4.45 7.04 -3.16
C TRP A 127 3.31 7.93 -2.63
N LEU A 128 2.08 7.42 -2.65
CA LEU A 128 0.89 8.04 -2.08
C LEU A 128 0.47 7.26 -0.84
N ASN A 129 0.30 7.93 0.29
CA ASN A 129 -0.09 7.31 1.55
C ASN A 129 -1.33 8.01 2.11
N PHE A 130 -2.41 7.25 2.25
CA PHE A 130 -3.69 7.72 2.76
C PHE A 130 -3.78 7.35 4.24
N LEU A 131 -3.88 8.37 5.09
CA LEU A 131 -3.98 8.22 6.54
C LEU A 131 -5.37 8.62 7.00
N GLY A 132 -6.07 7.72 7.69
CA GLY A 132 -7.37 7.98 8.29
C GLY A 132 -7.26 8.39 9.76
N LEU A 133 -8.44 8.51 10.38
CA LEU A 133 -8.61 9.00 11.75
C LEU A 133 -7.75 8.28 12.80
N PRO A 134 -7.64 6.93 12.81
CA PRO A 134 -6.89 6.23 13.86
C PRO A 134 -5.43 6.68 13.96
N VAL A 135 -4.78 6.89 12.81
CA VAL A 135 -3.37 7.32 12.74
C VAL A 135 -3.26 8.83 12.96
N LEU A 136 -4.11 9.62 12.30
CA LEU A 136 -4.06 11.09 12.40
C LEU A 136 -4.38 11.60 13.79
N GLN A 137 -5.31 10.98 14.51
CA GLN A 137 -5.66 11.36 15.87
C GLN A 137 -4.48 11.20 16.84
N GLU A 138 -3.76 10.08 16.75
CA GLU A 138 -2.58 9.83 17.59
C GLU A 138 -1.37 10.69 17.18
N LEU A 139 -1.24 11.03 15.90
CA LEU A 139 -0.23 11.96 15.40
C LEU A 139 -0.46 13.41 15.86
N GLY A 140 -1.66 13.76 16.30
CA GLY A 140 -2.05 15.14 16.61
C GLY A 140 -2.50 15.95 15.37
N GLY A 141 -3.02 15.26 14.36
CA GLY A 141 -3.62 15.83 13.16
C GLY A 141 -2.65 16.20 12.04
N VAL A 142 -3.22 16.69 10.93
CA VAL A 142 -2.50 16.99 9.67
C VAL A 142 -1.39 18.02 9.85
N SER A 143 -1.62 19.07 10.64
CA SER A 143 -0.62 20.11 10.88
C SER A 143 0.61 19.56 11.61
N THR A 144 0.42 18.70 12.61
CA THR A 144 1.50 18.05 13.35
C THR A 144 2.25 17.06 12.47
N LEU A 145 1.54 16.31 11.62
CA LEU A 145 2.17 15.44 10.64
C LEU A 145 3.07 16.25 9.69
N ARG A 146 2.55 17.36 9.14
CA ARG A 146 3.31 18.24 8.24
C ARG A 146 4.57 18.78 8.91
N SER A 147 4.52 19.16 10.19
CA SER A 147 5.70 19.69 10.89
C SER A 147 6.77 18.64 11.21
N ARG A 148 6.46 17.34 11.09
CA ARG A 148 7.43 16.25 11.31
C ARG A 148 8.21 15.89 10.04
N LEU A 149 7.80 16.40 8.89
CA LEU A 149 8.34 16.05 7.58
C LEU A 149 9.06 17.27 6.99
N HIS A 150 10.33 17.10 6.65
CA HIS A 150 11.23 18.17 6.24
C HIS A 150 11.68 18.02 4.78
N SER A 151 11.49 16.83 4.19
CA SER A 151 11.77 16.64 2.78
C SER A 151 10.95 17.62 1.92
N PRO A 152 11.60 18.42 1.05
CA PRO A 152 10.90 19.41 0.22
C PRO A 152 10.00 18.76 -0.83
N GLU A 153 10.20 17.48 -1.13
CA GLU A 153 9.43 16.71 -2.09
C GLU A 153 8.19 16.06 -1.45
N THR A 154 8.12 16.06 -0.12
CA THR A 154 6.99 15.50 0.61
C THR A 154 5.90 16.55 0.76
N THR A 155 4.69 16.22 0.33
CA THR A 155 3.51 17.08 0.54
C THR A 155 2.48 16.37 1.42
N VAL A 156 1.81 17.15 2.27
CA VAL A 156 0.72 16.67 3.13
C VAL A 156 -0.52 17.49 2.84
N GLN A 157 -1.55 16.84 2.29
CA GLN A 157 -2.85 17.43 1.96
C GLN A 157 -3.93 16.84 2.86
N ALA A 158 -4.75 17.68 3.48
CA ALA A 158 -5.99 17.23 4.11
C ALA A 158 -6.99 16.87 3.01
N ILE A 159 -7.60 15.69 3.11
CA ILE A 159 -8.74 15.29 2.28
C ILE A 159 -10.01 15.84 2.94
N ASP A 160 -10.11 15.67 4.26
CA ASP A 160 -11.11 16.29 5.13
C ASP A 160 -10.55 16.42 6.56
N GLU A 161 -11.41 16.60 7.57
CA GLU A 161 -11.02 16.73 8.97
C GLU A 161 -10.38 15.48 9.58
N ALA A 162 -10.64 14.30 9.00
CA ALA A 162 -10.26 13.00 9.55
C ALA A 162 -9.31 12.20 8.65
N ARG A 163 -9.04 12.67 7.42
CA ARG A 163 -8.26 11.95 6.41
C ARG A 163 -7.23 12.88 5.75
N ALA A 164 -6.05 12.32 5.46
CA ALA A 164 -4.98 13.04 4.77
C ALA A 164 -4.29 12.16 3.72
N LEU A 165 -3.74 12.83 2.72
CA LEU A 165 -2.86 12.27 1.71
C LEU A 165 -1.45 12.81 1.94
N VAL A 166 -0.48 11.91 2.10
CA VAL A 166 0.95 12.22 2.03
C VAL A 166 1.47 11.75 0.68
N THR A 167 2.10 12.65 -0.08
CA THR A 167 2.71 12.36 -1.38
C THR A 167 4.22 12.52 -1.26
N LEU A 168 4.98 11.49 -1.62
CA LEU A 168 6.44 11.46 -1.54
C LEU A 168 7.05 11.66 -2.93
N GLY A 169 7.27 12.92 -3.33
CA GLY A 169 7.77 13.25 -4.66
C GLY A 169 6.71 13.28 -5.75
N VAL A 170 7.11 13.79 -6.92
CA VAL A 170 6.20 13.99 -8.06
C VAL A 170 5.87 12.68 -8.78
N TRP A 171 6.82 11.76 -8.85
CA TRP A 171 6.67 10.46 -9.48
C TRP A 171 6.84 9.35 -8.45
N PRO A 172 6.20 8.17 -8.63
CA PRO A 172 6.54 7.03 -7.80
C PRO A 172 7.94 6.53 -8.17
N GLU A 173 8.83 6.50 -7.20
CA GLU A 173 10.22 6.09 -7.39
C GLU A 173 10.43 4.66 -6.92
N ALA A 174 11.25 3.89 -7.67
CA ALA A 174 11.65 2.54 -7.29
C ALA A 174 12.84 2.53 -6.30
N GLY A 175 13.64 3.60 -6.29
CA GLY A 175 14.97 3.64 -5.68
C GLY A 175 15.98 2.80 -6.47
N ASP A 176 17.20 2.64 -5.93
CA ASP A 176 18.19 1.63 -6.33
C ASP A 176 19.31 1.58 -5.27
N LEU A 177 19.26 0.59 -4.38
CA LEU A 177 20.24 0.46 -3.30
C LEU A 177 21.66 0.19 -3.81
N THR A 178 21.84 -0.32 -5.03
CA THR A 178 23.19 -0.50 -5.63
C THR A 178 23.81 0.83 -6.08
N ARG A 179 22.98 1.86 -6.23
CA ARG A 179 23.38 3.23 -6.59
C ARG A 179 23.27 4.20 -5.40
N SER A 180 23.08 3.67 -4.19
CA SER A 180 22.84 4.45 -2.97
C SER A 180 21.60 5.35 -3.02
N ASP A 181 20.65 5.02 -3.90
CA ASP A 181 19.34 5.66 -3.91
C ASP A 181 18.39 4.88 -3.00
N ALA A 182 18.35 5.34 -1.74
CA ALA A 182 17.58 4.73 -0.68
C ALA A 182 16.24 5.44 -0.40
N LEU A 183 15.79 6.31 -1.31
CA LEU A 183 14.55 7.08 -1.20
C LEU A 183 14.43 7.84 0.15
N PRO A 184 15.20 8.92 0.35
CA PRO A 184 15.29 9.59 1.65
C PRO A 184 13.95 10.14 2.16
N SER A 185 13.07 10.61 1.29
CA SER A 185 11.71 11.05 1.64
C SER A 185 10.82 9.90 2.16
N TYR A 186 10.99 8.70 1.61
CA TYR A 186 10.31 7.48 2.05
C TYR A 186 10.83 7.02 3.40
N ARG A 187 12.15 7.12 3.64
CA ARG A 187 12.76 6.84 4.94
C ARG A 187 12.32 7.80 6.02
N GLU A 188 12.34 9.10 5.74
CA GLU A 188 11.87 10.12 6.69
C GLU A 188 10.42 9.83 7.11
N PHE A 189 9.54 9.59 6.14
CA PHE A 189 8.15 9.27 6.42
C PHE A 189 7.99 7.93 7.15
N GLY A 190 8.80 6.92 6.81
CA GLY A 190 8.84 5.63 7.50
C GLY A 190 9.17 5.77 8.98
N HIS A 191 10.20 6.53 9.33
CA HIS A 191 10.52 6.84 10.72
C HIS A 191 9.41 7.62 11.42
N ALA A 192 8.79 8.58 10.73
CA ALA A 192 7.66 9.32 11.29
C ALA A 192 6.44 8.42 11.56
N LEU A 193 6.24 7.35 10.77
CA LEU A 193 5.13 6.41 10.88
C LEU A 193 5.42 5.14 11.71
N GLU A 194 6.66 4.87 12.10
CA GLU A 194 7.08 3.62 12.74
C GLU A 194 6.13 3.09 13.85
N PRO A 195 5.54 3.92 14.73
CA PRO A 195 4.59 3.44 15.74
C PRO A 195 3.32 2.79 15.16
N TRP A 196 2.85 3.26 14.01
CA TRP A 196 1.57 2.89 13.38
C TRP A 196 1.72 1.91 12.21
N LEU A 197 2.93 1.67 11.75
CA LEU A 197 3.18 0.62 10.77
C LEU A 197 2.66 -0.72 11.32
N ASP A 198 2.13 -1.52 10.41
CA ASP A 198 1.93 -2.92 10.69
C ASP A 198 3.27 -3.52 11.10
N LYS A 199 3.22 -4.33 12.15
CA LYS A 199 4.42 -4.95 12.72
C LYS A 199 4.33 -6.44 12.48
N PRO A 200 4.30 -6.88 11.20
CA PRO A 200 4.17 -8.29 10.91
C PRO A 200 5.42 -9.06 11.38
N PHE A 201 6.52 -8.35 11.68
CA PHE A 201 7.72 -8.92 12.30
C PHE A 201 7.51 -9.47 13.72
N ASN A 202 6.41 -9.15 14.39
CA ASN A 202 6.03 -9.76 15.66
C ASN A 202 5.15 -11.02 15.47
N ASP A 203 4.66 -11.28 14.25
CA ASP A 203 3.91 -12.50 13.95
C ASP A 203 4.85 -13.56 13.35
N PRO A 204 5.07 -14.70 14.01
CA PRO A 204 5.90 -15.78 13.49
C PRO A 204 5.39 -16.38 12.17
N ARG A 205 4.16 -16.05 11.74
CA ARG A 205 3.53 -16.46 10.49
C ARG A 205 3.72 -15.47 9.35
N PHE A 206 4.28 -14.28 9.59
CA PHE A 206 4.57 -13.35 8.50
C PHE A 206 5.57 -13.98 7.54
N ARG A 207 5.17 -14.12 6.29
CA ARG A 207 5.96 -14.66 5.20
C ARG A 207 5.69 -13.80 3.98
N VAL A 208 6.75 -13.41 3.30
CA VAL A 208 6.68 -12.89 1.94
C VAL A 208 7.06 -14.05 1.03
N GLU A 209 6.25 -14.35 0.03
CA GLU A 209 6.52 -15.49 -0.83
C GLU A 209 7.88 -15.38 -1.52
N GLY A 210 8.60 -16.50 -1.55
CA GLY A 210 9.94 -16.60 -2.11
C GLY A 210 11.04 -15.96 -1.26
N PHE A 211 10.71 -15.25 -0.18
CA PHE A 211 11.67 -14.70 0.77
C PHE A 211 11.92 -15.68 1.92
N THR A 212 13.16 -15.74 2.39
CA THR A 212 13.45 -16.27 3.73
C THR A 212 12.83 -15.35 4.79
N GLN A 213 12.72 -15.82 6.04
CA GLN A 213 12.18 -14.99 7.11
C GLN A 213 12.98 -13.70 7.31
N GLU A 214 14.31 -13.80 7.29
CA GLU A 214 15.20 -12.66 7.45
C GLU A 214 15.02 -11.64 6.31
N GLU A 215 14.96 -12.10 5.07
CA GLU A 215 14.70 -11.24 3.92
C GLU A 215 13.33 -10.57 4.03
N ALA A 216 12.29 -11.31 4.44
CA ALA A 216 10.94 -10.77 4.60
C ALA A 216 10.92 -9.66 5.68
N MET A 217 11.61 -9.87 6.80
CA MET A 217 11.76 -8.85 7.85
C MET A 217 12.50 -7.62 7.31
N LYS A 218 13.61 -7.83 6.61
CA LYS A 218 14.40 -6.74 6.01
C LYS A 218 13.56 -5.93 5.01
N TRP A 219 12.76 -6.60 4.19
CA TRP A 219 11.87 -5.95 3.24
C TRP A 219 10.75 -5.17 3.94
N ALA A 220 10.14 -5.72 4.98
CA ALA A 220 9.13 -5.00 5.78
C ALA A 220 9.70 -3.74 6.44
N ARG A 221 10.99 -3.76 6.82
CA ARG A 221 11.71 -2.65 7.47
C ARG A 221 12.55 -1.80 6.52
N ARG A 222 12.38 -1.94 5.19
CA ARG A 222 13.25 -1.31 4.18
C ARG A 222 13.39 0.22 4.26
N PHE A 223 12.45 0.90 4.92
CA PHE A 223 12.47 2.34 5.15
C PHE A 223 12.73 2.75 6.61
N LEU A 224 13.02 1.79 7.49
CA LEU A 224 13.37 1.99 8.90
C LEU A 224 14.85 1.71 9.21
N ASP A 225 15.51 0.91 8.37
CA ASP A 225 16.90 0.45 8.54
C ASP A 225 17.85 1.07 7.51
#